data_AF-A0A6J4G2Q9-F1
#
_entry.id   AF-A0A6J4G2Q9-F1
#
_cell.length_a   1.000
_cell.length_b   1.000
_cell.length_c   1.000
_cell.angle_alpha   90.00
_cell.angle_beta   90.00
_cell.angle_gamma   90.00
#
_symmetry.space_group_name_H-M   'P 1'
#
loop_
_entity.id
_entity.type
_entity.pdbx_description
1 polymer ?
#
loop_
_entity_poly.entity_id
_entity_poly.type
_entity_poly.pdbx_seq_one_letter_code
_entity_poly.pdbx_strand_id
1 'polypeptide(L)'
;MLALADVLVDIDGIEIEINSIRLEREAYRVSVRLPVDRDNRALIVVPDPVRDAIADVVLAAGLEQGIVLERTITIAVGAAHE
;
A
#
# COMPACT_ATOMS: atom_id res chain seq x y z
N MET A 1 0.47 13.29 0.92
CA MET A 1 0.70 12.41 -0.25
C MET A 1 2.19 12.30 -0.48
N LEU A 2 2.71 11.09 -0.70
CA LEU A 2 4.13 10.80 -0.95
C LEU A 2 4.39 10.56 -2.45
N ALA A 3 3.57 9.75 -3.10
CA ALA A 3 3.71 9.41 -4.52
C ALA A 3 2.37 8.94 -5.11
N LEU A 4 2.35 8.86 -6.44
CA LEU A 4 1.34 8.16 -7.23
C LEU A 4 1.98 6.92 -7.85
N ALA A 5 1.19 5.86 -7.94
CA ALA A 5 1.56 4.61 -8.59
C ALA A 5 0.41 4.15 -9.49
N ASP A 6 0.79 3.43 -10.53
CA ASP A 6 -0.14 2.71 -11.40
C ASP A 6 0.20 1.22 -11.28
N VAL A 7 -0.81 0.37 -11.21
CA VAL A 7 -0.64 -1.08 -11.01
C VAL A 7 -1.39 -1.84 -12.09
N LEU A 8 -0.71 -2.80 -12.70
CA LEU A 8 -1.31 -3.80 -13.58
C LEU A 8 -1.66 -5.04 -12.76
N VAL A 9 -2.92 -5.46 -12.82
CA VAL A 9 -3.41 -6.68 -12.19
C VAL A 9 -3.83 -7.64 -13.29
N ASP A 10 -3.22 -8.82 -13.32
CA ASP A 10 -3.67 -9.93 -14.17
C ASP A 10 -4.57 -10.87 -13.37
N ILE A 11 -5.79 -11.10 -13.86
CA ILE A 11 -6.75 -12.04 -13.27
C ILE A 11 -7.27 -12.93 -14.38
N ASP A 12 -6.82 -14.19 -14.39
CA ASP A 12 -7.25 -15.19 -15.38
C ASP A 12 -7.02 -14.73 -16.84
N GLY A 13 -5.88 -14.07 -17.09
CA GLY A 13 -5.53 -13.52 -18.41
C GLY A 13 -6.25 -12.21 -18.77
N ILE A 14 -7.02 -11.62 -17.84
CA ILE A 14 -7.58 -10.28 -17.99
C ILE A 14 -6.65 -9.29 -17.28
N GLU A 15 -6.02 -8.42 -18.07
CA GLU A 15 -5.20 -7.33 -17.57
C GLU A 15 -6.05 -6.11 -17.24
N ILE A 16 -5.94 -5.65 -16.00
CA ILE A 16 -6.62 -4.45 -15.48
C ILE A 16 -5.56 -3.47 -15.01
N GLU A 17 -5.49 -2.32 -15.65
CA GLU A 17 -4.62 -1.21 -15.23
C GLU A 17 -5.39 -0.29 -14.26
N ILE A 18 -4.90 -0.20 -13.03
CA ILE A 18 -5.44 0.67 -11.99
C ILE A 18 -4.50 1.86 -11.82
N ASN A 19 -4.95 3.00 -12.32
CA ASN A 19 -4.20 4.24 -12.29
C ASN A 19 -4.46 5.05 -11.01
N SER A 20 -3.55 5.96 -10.67
CA SER A 20 -3.71 6.93 -9.59
C SER A 20 -3.87 6.33 -8.18
N ILE A 21 -3.16 5.22 -7.91
CA ILE A 21 -3.03 4.69 -6.56
C ILE A 21 -2.13 5.62 -5.76
N ARG A 22 -2.59 6.06 -4.58
CA ARG A 22 -1.88 7.04 -3.75
C ARG A 22 -1.10 6.34 -2.66
N LEU A 23 0.20 6.64 -2.62
CA LEU A 23 1.04 6.35 -1.47
C LEU A 23 1.02 7.56 -0.55
N GLU A 24 0.57 7.37 0.69
CA GLU A 24 0.33 8.47 1.63
C GLU A 24 1.05 8.22 2.95
N ARG A 25 1.60 9.29 3.54
CA ARG A 25 2.08 9.28 4.91
C ARG A 25 0.94 9.67 5.83
N GLU A 26 0.51 8.75 6.67
CA GLU A 26 -0.24 9.05 7.88
C GLU A 26 0.73 9.28 9.05
N ALA A 27 0.22 9.75 10.20
CA ALA A 27 1.04 10.21 11.33
C ALA A 27 2.25 9.30 11.66
N TYR A 28 2.04 7.99 11.70
CA TYR A 28 3.06 7.00 12.09
C TYR A 28 3.24 5.86 11.09
N ARG A 29 2.54 5.88 9.95
CA ARG A 29 2.56 4.80 8.96
C ARG A 29 2.48 5.35 7.54
N VAL A 30 2.95 4.55 6.60
CA VAL A 30 2.65 4.74 5.18
C VAL A 30 1.45 3.88 4.84
N SER A 31 0.52 4.42 4.06
CA SER A 31 -0.69 3.73 3.61
C SER A 31 -0.82 3.83 2.10
N VAL A 32 -1.30 2.77 1.48
CA VAL A 32 -1.68 2.74 0.07
C VAL A 32 -3.19 2.92 -0.03
N ARG A 33 -3.64 3.87 -0.86
CA ARG A 33 -5.05 4.17 -1.10
C ARG A 33 -5.39 3.93 -2.56
N LEU A 34 -6.39 3.09 -2.79
CA LEU A 34 -7.01 2.93 -4.10
C LEU A 34 -7.63 4.26 -4.59
N PRO A 35 -7.77 4.44 -5.91
CA PRO A 35 -8.31 5.67 -6.49
C PRO A 35 -9.76 5.90 -6.06
N VAL A 36 -10.07 7.17 -5.77
CA VAL A 36 -11.41 7.65 -5.41
C VAL A 36 -11.77 8.83 -6.30
N ASP A 37 -13.07 9.07 -6.46
CA ASP A 37 -13.58 10.24 -7.18
C ASP A 37 -13.45 11.53 -6.33
N ARG A 38 -13.95 12.65 -6.89
CA ARG A 38 -13.95 13.95 -6.22
C ARG A 38 -14.77 13.99 -4.92
N ASP A 39 -15.76 13.11 -4.79
CA ASP A 39 -16.64 12.99 -3.63
C ASP A 39 -16.17 11.90 -2.65
N ASN A 40 -14.92 11.43 -2.79
CA ASN A 40 -14.30 10.35 -2.01
C ASN A 40 -14.99 8.98 -2.14
N ARG A 41 -15.67 8.71 -3.26
CA ARG A 41 -16.25 7.39 -3.54
C ARG A 41 -15.19 6.53 -4.22
N ALA A 42 -15.12 5.26 -3.83
CA ALA A 42 -14.19 4.31 -4.44
C ALA A 42 -14.49 4.18 -5.94
N LEU A 43 -13.46 4.34 -6.78
CA LEU A 43 -13.57 4.11 -8.22
C LEU A 43 -13.52 2.63 -8.57
N ILE A 44 -12.89 1.83 -7.71
CA ILE A 44 -12.80 0.38 -7.85
C ILE A 44 -13.00 -0.28 -6.48
N VAL A 45 -13.71 -1.41 -6.49
CA VAL A 45 -13.85 -2.29 -5.33
C VAL A 45 -13.27 -3.64 -5.72
N VAL A 46 -12.24 -4.06 -4.98
CA VAL A 46 -11.61 -5.38 -5.12
C VAL A 46 -11.72 -6.15 -3.81
N PRO A 47 -11.65 -7.49 -3.84
CA PRO A 47 -11.57 -8.29 -2.63
C PRO A 47 -10.35 -7.91 -1.76
N ASP A 48 -10.47 -8.09 -0.45
CA ASP A 48 -9.41 -7.78 0.51
C ASP A 48 -8.03 -8.35 0.11
N PRO A 49 -7.91 -9.64 -0.31
CA PRO A 49 -6.61 -10.20 -0.70
C PRO A 49 -5.96 -9.48 -1.89
N VAL A 50 -6.77 -9.01 -2.85
CA VAL A 50 -6.26 -8.29 -4.02
C VAL A 50 -5.81 -6.89 -3.64
N ARG A 51 -6.59 -6.20 -2.79
CA ARG A 51 -6.21 -4.88 -2.27
C ARG A 51 -4.88 -4.94 -1.50
N ASP A 52 -4.74 -5.96 -0.65
CA ASP A 52 -3.56 -6.10 0.19
C ASP A 52 -2.32 -6.42 -0.67
N ALA A 53 -2.47 -7.28 -1.69
CA ALA A 53 -1.40 -7.53 -2.67
C ALA A 53 -0.99 -6.25 -3.44
N ILE A 54 -1.96 -5.43 -3.88
CA ILE A 54 -1.68 -4.13 -4.50
C ILE A 54 -0.91 -3.22 -3.52
N ALA A 55 -1.33 -3.19 -2.25
CA ALA A 55 -0.67 -2.36 -1.24
C ALA A 55 0.79 -2.78 -1.01
N ASP A 56 1.05 -4.08 -0.92
CA ASP A 56 2.40 -4.61 -0.72
C ASP A 56 3.33 -4.28 -1.90
N VAL A 57 2.85 -4.46 -3.14
CA VAL A 57 3.63 -4.15 -4.35
C VAL A 57 3.94 -2.65 -4.44
N VAL A 58 2.95 -1.79 -4.20
CA VAL A 58 3.15 -0.33 -4.23
C VAL A 58 4.10 0.12 -3.11
N LEU A 59 3.99 -0.48 -1.92
CA LEU A 59 4.87 -0.17 -0.80
C LEU A 59 6.32 -0.62 -1.08
N ALA A 60 6.50 -1.82 -1.64
CA ALA A 60 7.80 -2.34 -2.05
C ALA A 60 8.46 -1.43 -3.09
N ALA A 61 7.73 -1.05 -4.15
CA ALA A 61 8.21 -0.08 -5.13
C ALA A 61 8.57 1.27 -4.49
N GLY A 62 7.75 1.73 -3.53
CA GLY A 62 8.04 2.94 -2.76
C GLY A 62 9.33 2.86 -1.93
N LEU A 63 9.65 1.68 -1.38
CA LEU A 63 10.92 1.42 -0.67
C LEU A 63 12.10 1.41 -1.65
N GLU A 64 11.98 0.69 -2.77
CA GLU A 64 13.03 0.58 -3.80
C GLU A 64 13.39 1.94 -4.40
N GLN A 65 12.40 2.82 -4.59
CA GLN A 65 12.61 4.18 -5.10
C GLN A 65 13.07 5.17 -4.02
N GLY A 66 13.23 4.74 -2.77
CA GLY A 66 13.63 5.60 -1.64
C GLY A 66 12.57 6.62 -1.23
N ILE A 67 11.31 6.44 -1.66
CA ILE A 67 10.16 7.30 -1.29
C ILE A 67 9.70 6.97 0.13
N VAL A 68 9.76 5.68 0.50
CA VAL A 68 9.47 5.16 1.83
C VAL A 68 10.77 4.68 2.46
N LEU A 69 10.91 4.88 3.77
CA LEU A 69 12.05 4.39 4.53
C LEU A 69 11.60 3.25 5.43
N GLU A 70 12.35 2.14 5.40
CA GLU A 70 12.16 1.06 6.34
C GLU A 70 12.52 1.52 7.77
N ARG A 71 11.68 1.17 8.74
CA ARG A 71 11.96 1.41 10.16
C ARG A 71 11.89 0.10 10.93
N THR A 72 13.04 -0.44 11.27
CA THR A 72 13.14 -1.61 12.14
C THR A 72 12.91 -1.19 13.59
N ILE A 73 11.98 -1.87 14.28
CA ILE A 73 11.76 -1.71 15.73
C ILE A 73 12.13 -3.04 16.41
N THR A 74 13.13 -3.02 17.27
CA THR A 74 13.48 -4.18 18.11
C THR A 74 12.59 -4.19 19.35
N ILE A 75 11.77 -5.23 19.49
CA ILE A 75 10.95 -5.44 20.69
C ILE A 75 11.73 -6.38 21.62
N ALA A 76 12.22 -5.85 22.74
CA ALA A 76 12.82 -6.67 23.79
C ALA A 76 11.69 -7.28 24.66
N VAL A 77 11.45 -8.57 24.51
CA VAL A 77 10.52 -9.30 25.38
C VAL A 77 11.29 -9.68 26.65
N GLY A 78 11.14 -8.89 27.71
CA GLY A 78 11.69 -9.25 29.02
C GLY A 78 10.93 -10.42 29.60
N ALA A 79 11.59 -11.58 29.77
CA ALA A 79 11.03 -12.69 30.53
C ALA A 79 10.87 -12.23 31.99
N ALA A 80 9.64 -12.05 32.44
CA ALA A 80 9.33 -11.93 33.86
C ALA A 80 9.62 -13.28 34.52
N HIS A 81 10.78 -13.39 35.15
CA HIS A 81 11.08 -14.45 36.09
C HIS A 81 10.70 -13.95 37.49
N GLU A 82 9.65 -14.53 38.05
CA GLU A 82 9.39 -14.59 39.50
C GLU A 82 10.22 -15.70 40.15
#